data_AF-A0A425XW99-F1
#
_entry.id   AF-A0A425XW99-F1
#
_cell.length_a   1.000
_cell.length_b   1.000
_cell.length_c   1.000
_cell.angle_alpha   90.00
_cell.angle_beta   90.00
_cell.angle_gamma   90.00
#
_symmetry.space_group_name_H-M   'P 1'
#
loop_
_entity.id
_entity.type
_entity.pdbx_description
1 polymer ?
#
loop_
_entity_poly.entity_id
_entity_poly.type
_entity_poly.pdbx_seq_one_letter_code
_entity_poly.pdbx_strand_id
1 'polypeptide(L)' 'MPKTRNVDIKESFLELEDALRITDSYRLKLRIQSLILTKENKFKERNQLAKFLGVSKSALQ' A
#
# COMPACT_ATOMS: atom_id res chain seq x y z
N MET A 1 -17.49 11.23 11.89
CA MET A 1 -16.10 10.76 11.72
C MET A 1 -16.10 9.58 10.75
N PRO A 2 -15.25 9.55 9.71
CA PRO A 2 -15.24 8.40 8.81
C PRO A 2 -14.68 7.19 9.56
N LYS A 3 -15.44 6.09 9.59
CA LYS A 3 -14.97 4.81 10.14
C LYS A 3 -13.71 4.39 9.39
N THR A 4 -12.59 4.28 10.09
CA THR A 4 -11.38 3.63 9.58
C THR A 4 -11.73 2.17 9.32
N ARG A 5 -11.96 1.82 8.05
CA ARG A 5 -12.03 0.42 7.65
C ARG A 5 -10.61 -0.12 7.78
N ASN A 6 -10.37 -0.92 8.81
CA ASN A 6 -9.16 -1.72 8.89
C ASN A 6 -9.18 -2.65 7.66
N VAL A 7 -8.25 -2.43 6.74
CA VAL A 7 -8.09 -3.28 5.57
C VAL A 7 -7.25 -4.45 6.03
N ASP A 8 -7.86 -5.63 6.10
CA ASP A 8 -7.11 -6.86 6.36
C ASP A 8 -6.49 -7.35 5.06
N ILE A 9 -5.16 -7.31 4.99
CA ILE A 9 -4.37 -7.76 3.84
C ILE A 9 -4.12 -9.25 4.05
N LYS A 10 -4.75 -10.10 3.22
CA LYS A 10 -4.68 -11.56 3.37
C LYS A 10 -3.33 -12.12 2.93
N GLU A 11 -2.71 -11.47 1.95
CA GLU A 11 -1.42 -11.82 1.40
C GLU A 11 -0.33 -11.67 2.47
N SER A 12 0.60 -12.62 2.49
CA SER A 12 1.80 -12.59 3.32
C SER A 12 2.79 -11.52 2.84
N PHE A 13 3.73 -11.14 3.70
CA PHE A 13 4.81 -10.23 3.31
C PHE A 13 5.67 -10.81 2.18
N LEU A 14 5.97 -12.11 2.23
CA LEU A 14 6.73 -12.80 1.18
C LEU A 14 6.03 -12.72 -0.18
N GLU A 15 4.74 -13.01 -0.25
CA GLU A 15 3.97 -12.94 -1.50
C GLU A 15 3.98 -11.51 -2.08
N LEU A 16 3.85 -10.50 -1.23
CA LEU A 16 3.87 -9.09 -1.67
C LEU A 16 5.27 -8.66 -2.12
N GLU A 17 6.34 -9.07 -1.43
CA GLU A 17 7.71 -8.78 -1.83
C GLU A 17 8.08 -9.45 -3.15
N ASP A 18 7.70 -10.71 -3.33
CA ASP A 18 7.93 -11.43 -4.57
C ASP A 18 7.14 -10.80 -5.72
N ALA A 19 5.87 -10.45 -5.49
CA ALA A 19 5.06 -9.71 -6.46
C ALA A 19 5.69 -8.36 -6.84
N LEU A 20 6.27 -7.64 -5.88
CA LEU A 20 6.93 -6.36 -6.13
C LEU A 20 8.16 -6.51 -7.02
N ARG A 21 8.92 -7.60 -6.84
CA ARG A 21 10.14 -7.89 -7.61
C ARG A 21 9.85 -8.27 -9.05
N ILE A 22 8.81 -9.06 -9.30
CA ILE A 22 8.48 -9.58 -10.65
C ILE A 22 7.64 -8.61 -11.49
N THR A 23 6.97 -7.65 -10.84
CA THR A 23 6.09 -6.72 -11.53
C THR A 23 6.91 -5.67 -12.25
N ASP A 24 6.66 -5.39 -13.54
CA ASP A 24 7.31 -4.27 -14.25
C ASP A 24 6.46 -3.00 -14.29
N SER A 25 5.14 -3.13 -14.15
CA SER A 25 4.23 -1.99 -14.18
C SER A 25 4.41 -1.10 -12.94
N TYR A 26 4.80 0.15 -13.18
CA TYR A 26 4.95 1.17 -12.14
C TYR A 26 3.70 1.27 -11.25
N ARG A 27 2.50 1.29 -11.85
CA ARG A 27 1.24 1.39 -11.10
C ARG A 27 1.02 0.20 -10.18
N LEU A 28 1.35 -1.01 -10.64
CA LEU A 28 1.23 -2.23 -9.83
C LEU A 28 2.28 -2.25 -8.72
N LYS A 29 3.53 -1.87 -9.00
CA LYS A 29 4.57 -1.73 -7.95
C LYS A 29 4.11 -0.80 -6.82
N LEU A 30 3.55 0.35 -7.19
CA LEU A 30 3.10 1.36 -6.24
C LEU A 30 1.93 0.85 -5.39
N ARG A 31 1.02 0.09 -6.00
CA ARG A 31 -0.06 -0.57 -5.27
C ARG A 31 0.48 -1.63 -4.32
N ILE A 32 1.38 -2.49 -4.76
CA ILE A 32 1.98 -3.54 -3.91
C ILE A 32 2.72 -2.91 -2.72
N GLN A 33 3.52 -1.87 -2.94
CA GLN A 33 4.16 -1.10 -1.87
C GLN A 33 3.15 -0.51 -0.88
N SER A 34 2.03 0.01 -1.38
CA SER A 34 0.96 0.51 -0.52
C SER A 34 0.34 -0.59 0.36
N LEU A 35 0.19 -1.82 -0.18
CA LEU A 35 -0.33 -2.97 0.56
C LEU A 35 0.65 -3.40 1.65
N ILE A 36 1.94 -3.49 1.35
CA ILE A 36 3.01 -3.82 2.32
C ILE A 36 2.98 -2.82 3.48
N LEU A 37 3.03 -1.52 3.19
CA LEU A 37 3.07 -0.46 4.21
C LEU A 37 1.76 -0.38 5.02
N THR A 38 0.62 -0.73 4.40
CA THR A 38 -0.66 -0.84 5.10
C THR A 38 -0.64 -2.03 6.07
N LYS A 39 -0.08 -3.18 5.64
CA LYS A 39 0.04 -4.38 6.47
C LYS A 39 1.03 -4.19 7.63
N GLU A 40 2.11 -3.43 7.43
CA GLU A 40 3.03 -3.02 8.49
C GLU A 40 2.38 -2.08 9.53
N ASN A 41 1.18 -1.56 9.27
CA ASN A 41 0.48 -0.58 10.08
C ASN A 41 1.35 0.65 10.43
N LYS A 42 2.25 1.01 9.51
CA LYS A 42 3.28 2.04 9.70
C LYS A 42 2.72 3.46 9.62
N PHE A 43 1.57 3.64 8.98
CA PHE A 43 0.90 4.92 8.80
C PHE A 43 -0.54 4.86 9.32
N LYS A 44 -0.92 5.84 10.16
CA LYS A 44 -2.30 5.95 10.66
C LYS A 44 -3.27 6.42 9.59
N GLU A 45 -2.79 7.22 8.64
CA GLU A 45 -3.62 7.81 7.60
C GLU A 45 -3.10 7.52 6.20
N ARG A 46 -4.02 7.25 5.26
CA ARG A 46 -3.67 7.09 3.83
C ARG A 46 -2.98 8.31 3.23
N ASN A 47 -3.23 9.51 3.76
CA ASN A 47 -2.55 10.73 3.32
C ASN A 47 -1.05 10.69 3.63
N GLN A 48 -0.67 10.15 4.79
CA GLN A 48 0.74 9.98 5.18
C GLN A 48 1.42 8.94 4.30
N LEU A 49 0.73 7.82 4.03
CA LEU A 49 1.19 6.80 3.09
C LEU A 49 1.40 7.38 1.68
N ALA A 50 0.44 8.15 1.17
CA ALA A 50 0.55 8.81 -0.14
C ALA A 50 1.74 9.76 -0.21
N LYS A 51 1.93 10.58 0.84
CA LYS A 51 3.07 11.50 0.94
C LYS A 51 4.40 10.75 0.99
N PHE A 52 4.48 9.63 1.71
CA PHE A 52 5.67 8.79 1.77
C PHE A 52 6.01 8.16 0.42
N LEU A 53 4.99 7.70 -0.32
CA LEU A 53 5.14 7.13 -1.66
C LEU A 53 5.34 8.19 -2.76
N GLY A 54 5.27 9.48 -2.42
CA GLY A 54 5.40 10.57 -3.40
C GLY A 54 4.26 10.67 -4.40
N VAL A 55 3.07 10.15 -4.06
CA VAL A 55 1.90 10.14 -4.95
C VAL A 55 0.72 10.91 -4.38
N SER A 56 -0.21 11.28 -5.26
CA SER A 56 -1.50 11.81 -4.82
C SER A 56 -2.30 10.74 -4.08
N LYS A 57 -3.18 11.17 -3.17
CA LYS A 57 -4.10 10.27 -2.47
C LYS A 57 -4.99 9.47 -3.44
N SER A 58 -5.35 10.07 -4.57
CA SER A 58 -6.16 9.43 -5.61
C SER A 58 -5.46 8.25 -6.29
N ALA A 59 -4.12 8.23 -6.32
CA ALA A 59 -3.35 7.11 -6.85
C ALA A 59 -3.41 5.85 -5.96
N LEU A 60 -3.89 5.97 -4.71
CA LEU A 60 -4.04 4.87 -3.75
C LEU A 60 -5.50 4.40 -3.60
N GLN A 61 -6.41 4.81 -4.50
CA GLN A 61 -7.84 4.43 -4.44
C GLN A 61 -8.11 2.99 -4.88
#